data_AF-A0A7X6U6P4-F1
#
_entry.id   AF-A0A7X6U6P4-F1
#
_cell.length_a   1.000
_cell.length_b   1.000
_cell.length_c   1.000
_cell.angle_alpha   90.00
_cell.angle_beta   90.00
_cell.angle_gamma   90.00
#
_symmetry.space_group_name_H-M   'P 1'
#
loop_
_entity.id
_entity.type
_entity.pdbx_description
1 polymer ?
#
loop_
_entity_poly.entity_id
_entity_poly.type
_entity_poly.pdbx_seq_one_letter_code
_entity_poly.pdbx_strand_id
1 'polypeptide(L)'
;MQAVKTIVFALVIFVAVMMLMLLASMLLPGQSETGSSFLISIQSLLAALPTGLLSYLLAKLTRPATWKQGARTGSIWAIAQMGLFLVIGYFNQTLPLIFGAAGFYVLMLFIALGAALAGLRRKTG
;
A
#
# COMPACT_ATOMS: atom_id res chain seq x y z
N MET A 1 18.65 11.01 9.05
CA MET A 1 18.53 9.56 8.73
C MET A 1 17.10 9.01 8.80
N GLN A 2 16.22 9.50 9.67
CA GLN A 2 14.85 8.96 9.80
C GLN A 2 13.98 9.17 8.54
N ALA A 3 14.08 10.34 7.89
CA ALA A 3 13.36 10.62 6.64
C ALA A 3 13.77 9.67 5.50
N VAL A 4 15.06 9.39 5.35
CA VAL A 4 15.59 8.45 4.35
C VAL A 4 15.00 7.04 4.56
N LYS A 5 14.95 6.55 5.80
CA LYS A 5 14.33 5.26 6.12
C LYS A 5 12.85 5.21 5.76
N THR A 6 12.11 6.29 6.04
CA THR A 6 10.69 6.39 5.69
C THR A 6 10.46 6.31 4.18
N ILE A 7 11.28 6.98 3.38
CA ILE A 7 11.22 6.95 1.91
C ILE A 7 11.59 5.56 1.38
N VAL A 8 12.68 4.97 1.89
CA VAL A 8 13.10 3.62 1.49
C VAL A 8 12.00 2.59 1.79
N PHE A 9 11.37 2.66 2.96
CA PHE A 9 10.26 1.76 3.28
C PHE A 9 9.02 2.00 2.43
N ALA A 10 8.70 3.24 2.06
CA ALA A 10 7.65 3.50 1.08
C ALA A 10 7.95 2.86 -0.28
N LEU A 11 9.21 2.92 -0.75
CA LEU A 11 9.61 2.26 -2.01
C LEU A 11 9.53 0.74 -1.91
N VAL A 12 9.95 0.15 -0.77
CA VAL A 12 9.83 -1.30 -0.54
C VAL A 12 8.36 -1.74 -0.56
N ILE A 13 7.48 -0.99 0.10
CA ILE A 13 6.03 -1.25 0.07
C ILE A 13 5.51 -1.16 -1.36
N PHE A 14 5.94 -0.15 -2.12
CA PHE A 14 5.52 0.04 -3.51
C PHE A 14 5.89 -1.16 -4.39
N VAL A 15 7.15 -1.60 -4.34
CA VAL A 15 7.62 -2.77 -5.11
C VAL A 15 6.84 -4.01 -4.70
N ALA A 16 6.61 -4.22 -3.40
CA ALA A 16 5.82 -5.36 -2.92
C ALA A 16 4.36 -5.30 -3.41
N VAL A 17 3.73 -4.13 -3.39
CA VAL A 17 2.38 -3.92 -3.92
C VAL A 17 2.31 -4.27 -5.40
N MET A 18 3.27 -3.79 -6.21
CA MET A 18 3.34 -4.12 -7.64
C MET A 18 3.43 -5.63 -7.87
N MET A 19 4.29 -6.31 -7.11
CA MET A 19 4.46 -7.77 -7.20
C MET A 19 3.21 -8.53 -6.76
N LEU A 20 2.52 -8.07 -5.70
CA LEU A 20 1.29 -8.68 -5.21
C LEU A 20 0.13 -8.47 -6.19
N MET A 21 0.01 -7.29 -6.80
CA MET A 21 -1.00 -7.02 -7.83
C MET A 21 -0.74 -7.84 -9.09
N LEU A 22 0.53 -8.02 -9.49
CA LEU A 22 0.92 -8.93 -10.57
C LEU A 22 0.58 -10.38 -10.23
N LEU A 23 0.87 -10.84 -9.02
CA LEU A 23 0.49 -12.19 -8.58
C LEU A 23 -1.03 -12.36 -8.59
N ALA A 24 -1.77 -11.35 -8.13
CA ALA A 24 -3.23 -11.36 -8.14
C ALA A 24 -3.81 -11.37 -9.57
N SER A 25 -3.14 -10.73 -10.54
CA SER A 25 -3.58 -10.81 -11.94
C SER A 25 -3.36 -12.20 -12.53
N MET A 26 -2.25 -12.87 -12.19
CA MET A 26 -1.98 -14.25 -12.63
C MET A 26 -2.97 -15.28 -12.08
N LEU A 27 -3.50 -15.04 -10.88
CA LEU A 27 -4.52 -15.88 -10.24
C LEU A 27 -5.93 -15.69 -10.81
N LEU A 28 -6.13 -14.70 -11.68
CA LEU A 28 -7.41 -14.41 -12.34
C LEU A 28 -7.30 -14.64 -13.87
N PRO A 29 -7.05 -15.88 -14.34
CA PRO A 29 -6.88 -16.18 -15.75
C PRO A 29 -8.19 -15.97 -16.54
N GLY A 30 -8.11 -15.31 -17.69
CA GLY A 30 -9.23 -15.12 -18.63
C GLY A 30 -9.86 -13.72 -18.65
N GLN A 31 -9.36 -12.79 -17.84
CA GLN A 31 -9.83 -11.40 -17.82
C GLN A 31 -8.73 -10.53 -18.46
N SER A 32 -8.84 -10.28 -19.77
CA SER A 32 -7.85 -9.55 -20.56
C SER A 32 -7.46 -8.22 -19.91
N GLU A 33 -6.16 -7.98 -19.92
CA GLU A 33 -5.46 -6.89 -19.26
C GLU A 33 -6.07 -5.51 -19.55
N THR A 34 -6.05 -4.64 -18.54
CA THR A 34 -6.08 -3.17 -18.70
C THR A 34 -7.43 -2.49 -19.01
N GLY A 35 -8.57 -3.19 -18.99
CA GLY A 35 -9.84 -2.57 -19.41
C GLY A 35 -10.73 -1.97 -18.33
N SER A 36 -10.65 -2.42 -17.06
CA SER A 36 -11.65 -2.02 -16.05
C SER A 36 -11.08 -1.72 -14.68
N SER A 37 -11.59 -0.65 -14.07
CA SER A 37 -11.35 -0.30 -12.66
C SER A 37 -11.81 -1.41 -11.72
N PHE A 38 -12.75 -2.26 -12.14
CA PHE A 38 -13.23 -3.41 -11.37
C PHE A 38 -12.14 -4.46 -11.16
N LEU A 39 -11.39 -4.83 -12.21
CA LEU A 39 -10.30 -5.81 -12.09
C LEU A 39 -9.16 -5.29 -11.21
N ILE A 40 -8.79 -4.02 -11.38
CA ILE A 40 -7.81 -3.36 -10.51
C ILE A 40 -8.31 -3.35 -9.07
N SER A 41 -9.61 -3.15 -8.85
CA SER A 41 -10.21 -3.20 -7.53
C SER A 41 -10.05 -4.59 -6.89
N ILE A 42 -10.35 -5.67 -7.61
CA ILE A 42 -10.16 -7.04 -7.09
C ILE A 42 -8.68 -7.31 -6.78
N GLN A 43 -7.77 -6.98 -7.71
CA GLN A 43 -6.33 -7.17 -7.51
C GLN A 43 -5.83 -6.40 -6.27
N SER A 44 -6.30 -5.16 -6.10
CA SER A 44 -5.95 -4.33 -4.95
C SER A 44 -6.50 -4.91 -3.63
N LEU A 45 -7.70 -5.48 -3.65
CA LEU A 45 -8.29 -6.13 -2.47
C LEU A 45 -7.50 -7.38 -2.07
N LEU A 46 -7.11 -8.22 -3.04
CA LEU A 46 -6.27 -9.39 -2.80
C LEU A 46 -4.89 -9.00 -2.25
N ALA A 47 -4.33 -7.89 -2.75
CA ALA A 47 -3.06 -7.35 -2.27
C ALA A 47 -3.16 -6.62 -0.91
N ALA A 48 -4.35 -6.19 -0.49
CA ALA A 48 -4.53 -5.32 0.68
C ALA A 48 -4.04 -5.95 1.99
N LEU A 49 -4.46 -7.18 2.28
CA LEU A 49 -4.05 -7.91 3.48
C LEU A 49 -2.54 -8.14 3.58
N PRO A 50 -1.87 -8.76 2.59
CA PRO A 50 -0.43 -8.98 2.65
C PRO A 50 0.36 -7.67 2.68
N THR A 51 -0.11 -6.62 1.98
CA THR A 51 0.50 -5.30 2.03
C THR A 51 0.36 -4.66 3.41
N GLY A 52 -0.81 -4.75 4.04
CA GLY A 52 -1.03 -4.25 5.39
C GLY A 52 -0.15 -4.97 6.41
N LEU A 53 0.02 -6.28 6.28
CA LEU A 53 0.95 -7.06 7.11
C LEU A 53 2.41 -6.61 6.90
N LEU A 54 2.83 -6.41 5.65
CA LEU A 54 4.18 -5.90 5.36
C LEU A 54 4.40 -4.51 5.96
N SER A 55 3.43 -3.61 5.80
CA SER A 55 3.46 -2.26 6.39
C SER A 55 3.60 -2.34 7.91
N TYR A 56 2.85 -3.23 8.57
CA TYR A 56 2.99 -3.49 10.01
C TYR A 56 4.41 -3.95 10.39
N LEU A 57 4.98 -4.91 9.66
CA LEU A 57 6.32 -5.44 9.94
C LEU A 57 7.40 -4.37 9.76
N LEU A 58 7.33 -3.57 8.68
CA LEU A 58 8.25 -2.47 8.44
C LEU A 58 8.12 -1.36 9.48
N ALA A 59 6.90 -1.04 9.90
CA ALA A 59 6.67 -0.08 10.97
C ALA A 59 7.20 -0.58 12.31
N LYS A 60 7.18 -1.89 12.58
CA LYS A 60 7.81 -2.45 13.78
C LYS A 60 9.32 -2.21 13.81
N LEU A 61 9.98 -2.19 12.65
CA LEU A 61 11.41 -1.88 12.52
C LEU A 61 11.72 -0.39 12.78
N THR A 62 10.80 0.52 12.46
CA THR A 62 10.94 1.96 12.77
C THR A 62 10.68 2.28 14.24
N ARG A 63 10.19 1.30 15.02
CA ARG A 63 10.01 1.40 16.47
C ARG A 63 9.14 2.61 16.89
N PRO A 64 7.91 2.78 16.38
CA PRO A 64 7.03 3.87 16.81
C PRO A 64 6.73 3.77 18.31
N ALA A 65 6.84 4.89 19.02
CA ALA A 65 6.59 4.95 20.46
C ALA A 65 5.09 4.97 20.79
N THR A 66 4.24 5.43 19.87
CA THR A 66 2.80 5.57 20.08
C THR A 66 1.99 5.21 18.84
N TRP A 67 0.70 4.90 19.03
CA TRP A 67 -0.27 4.75 17.94
C TRP A 67 -0.28 5.96 17.00
N LYS A 68 -0.28 7.18 17.55
CA LYS A 68 -0.27 8.42 16.75
C LYS A 68 0.94 8.50 15.82
N GLN A 69 2.12 8.07 16.30
CA GLN A 69 3.33 8.03 15.48
C GLN A 69 3.28 6.94 14.41
N GLY A 70 2.73 5.77 14.74
CA GLY A 70 2.48 4.69 13.76
C GLY A 70 1.51 5.13 12.67
N ALA A 71 0.37 5.73 13.06
CA ALA A 71 -0.62 6.25 12.13
C ALA A 71 -0.04 7.34 11.22
N ARG A 72 0.72 8.30 11.77
CA ARG A 72 1.42 9.32 10.96
C ARG A 72 2.37 8.68 9.94
N THR A 73 3.13 7.66 10.35
CA THR A 73 4.05 6.95 9.45
C THR A 73 3.30 6.22 8.34
N GLY A 74 2.20 5.54 8.70
CA GLY A 74 1.31 4.87 7.74
C GLY A 74 0.67 5.83 6.74
N SER A 75 0.19 6.98 7.20
CA SER A 75 -0.36 8.02 6.33
C SER A 75 0.69 8.55 5.35
N ILE A 76 1.94 8.77 5.81
CA ILE A 76 3.04 9.19 4.92
C ILE A 76 3.29 8.13 3.85
N TRP A 77 3.30 6.84 4.22
CA TRP A 77 3.48 5.76 3.25
C TRP A 77 2.34 5.66 2.25
N ALA A 78 1.08 5.74 2.70
CA ALA A 78 -0.08 5.73 1.82
C ALA A 78 -0.08 6.92 0.84
N ILE A 79 0.26 8.12 1.31
CA ILE A 79 0.40 9.31 0.45
C ILE A 79 1.54 9.13 -0.55
N ALA A 80 2.68 8.58 -0.11
CA ALA A 80 3.79 8.27 -1.00
C ALA A 80 3.40 7.25 -2.07
N GLN A 81 2.63 6.22 -1.71
CA GLN A 81 2.07 5.27 -2.68
C GLN A 81 1.16 5.98 -3.68
N MET A 82 0.21 6.81 -3.22
CA MET A 82 -0.66 7.58 -4.11
C MET A 82 0.15 8.43 -5.09
N GLY A 83 1.22 9.09 -4.62
CA GLY A 83 2.13 9.85 -5.48
C GLY A 83 2.83 8.98 -6.54
N LEU A 84 3.35 7.80 -6.16
CA LEU A 84 4.00 6.88 -7.10
C LEU A 84 3.02 6.34 -8.13
N PHE A 85 1.83 5.93 -7.71
CA PHE A 85 0.76 5.47 -8.60
C PHE A 85 0.23 6.58 -9.50
N LEU A 86 0.18 7.83 -9.02
CA LEU A 86 -0.17 8.99 -9.84
C LEU A 86 0.85 9.19 -10.96
N VAL A 87 2.14 9.17 -10.64
CA VAL A 87 3.22 9.34 -11.62
C VAL A 87 3.16 8.24 -12.67
N ILE A 88 3.13 6.97 -12.24
CA ILE A 88 3.12 5.82 -13.16
C ILE A 88 1.83 5.77 -13.96
N GLY A 89 0.69 5.98 -13.31
CA GLY A 89 -0.62 5.98 -13.98
C GLY A 89 -0.75 7.11 -14.99
N TYR A 90 -0.12 8.27 -14.75
CA TYR A 90 -0.08 9.37 -15.70
C TYR A 90 0.69 8.99 -16.96
N PHE A 91 1.92 8.48 -16.81
CA PHE A 91 2.74 8.05 -17.96
C PHE A 91 2.14 6.87 -18.73
N ASN A 92 1.41 5.98 -18.04
CA ASN A 92 0.75 4.82 -18.65
C ASN A 92 -0.69 5.09 -19.10
N GLN A 93 -1.21 6.32 -18.93
CA GLN A 93 -2.60 6.68 -19.23
C GLN A 93 -3.66 5.81 -18.52
N THR A 94 -3.34 5.25 -17.36
CA THR A 94 -4.22 4.38 -16.56
C THR A 94 -4.83 5.07 -15.34
N LEU A 95 -4.69 6.40 -15.21
CA LEU A 95 -5.22 7.14 -14.05
C LEU A 95 -6.71 6.88 -13.76
N PRO A 96 -7.64 6.95 -14.75
CA PRO A 96 -9.06 6.71 -14.46
C PRO A 96 -9.32 5.27 -13.99
N LEU A 97 -8.51 4.33 -14.46
CA LEU A 97 -8.62 2.92 -14.09
C LEU A 97 -8.18 2.71 -12.63
N ILE A 98 -7.01 3.25 -12.26
CA ILE A 98 -6.43 3.11 -10.91
C ILE A 98 -7.29 3.86 -9.89
N PHE A 99 -7.56 5.15 -10.12
CA PHE A 99 -8.29 5.99 -9.18
C PHE A 99 -9.81 5.76 -9.22
N GLY A 100 -10.33 5.10 -10.24
CA GLY A 100 -11.72 4.60 -10.26
C GLY A 100 -11.91 3.28 -9.51
N ALA A 101 -10.83 2.60 -9.10
CA ALA A 101 -10.91 1.31 -8.44
C ALA A 101 -11.12 1.48 -6.93
N ALA A 102 -12.30 1.12 -6.40
CA ALA A 102 -12.57 1.20 -4.96
C ALA A 102 -11.54 0.44 -4.10
N GLY A 103 -11.11 -0.74 -4.59
CA GLY A 103 -10.11 -1.57 -3.93
C GLY A 103 -8.74 -0.91 -3.81
N PHE A 104 -8.39 0.03 -4.69
CA PHE A 104 -7.15 0.80 -4.57
C PHE A 104 -7.14 1.62 -3.27
N TYR A 105 -8.27 2.23 -2.91
CA TYR A 105 -8.39 2.98 -1.65
C TYR A 105 -8.38 2.07 -0.42
N VAL A 106 -8.94 0.86 -0.53
CA VAL A 106 -8.85 -0.15 0.52
C VAL A 106 -7.40 -0.58 0.73
N LEU A 107 -6.64 -0.80 -0.35
CA LEU A 107 -5.21 -1.07 -0.28
C LEU A 107 -4.44 0.06 0.44
N MET A 108 -4.72 1.32 0.10
CA MET A 108 -4.13 2.49 0.78
C MET A 108 -4.46 2.50 2.28
N LEU A 109 -5.71 2.19 2.64
CA LEU A 109 -6.14 2.09 4.03
C LEU A 109 -5.37 0.99 4.78
N PHE A 110 -5.18 -0.18 4.18
CA PHE A 110 -4.42 -1.28 4.78
C PHE A 110 -2.95 -0.93 5.00
N ILE A 111 -2.32 -0.21 4.07
CA ILE A 111 -0.96 0.32 4.25
C ILE A 111 -0.92 1.23 5.50
N ALA A 112 -1.87 2.16 5.62
CA ALA A 112 -1.92 3.09 6.75
C ALA A 112 -2.19 2.38 8.09
N LEU A 113 -3.18 1.48 8.11
CA LEU A 113 -3.57 0.72 9.29
C LEU A 113 -2.49 -0.25 9.76
N GLY A 114 -1.80 -0.93 8.83
CA GLY A 114 -0.68 -1.81 9.15
C GLY A 114 0.37 -1.09 10.00
N ALA A 115 0.81 0.09 9.55
CA ALA A 115 1.77 0.90 10.28
C ALA A 115 1.21 1.46 11.60
N ALA A 116 -0.08 1.84 11.64
CA ALA A 116 -0.73 2.30 12.86
C ALA A 116 -0.75 1.22 13.95
N LEU A 117 -1.11 -0.02 13.56
CA LEU A 117 -1.16 -1.19 14.45
C LEU A 117 0.18 -1.51 15.11
N ALA A 118 1.30 -1.23 14.43
CA ALA A 118 2.64 -1.39 15.02
C ALA A 118 2.87 -0.47 16.23
N GLY A 119 2.20 0.70 16.27
CA GLY A 119 2.26 1.64 17.39
C GLY A 119 1.34 1.31 18.57
N LEU A 120 0.37 0.39 18.42
CA LEU A 120 -0.56 0.02 19.49
C LEU A 120 0.11 -0.81 20.60
N ARG A 121 0.98 -1.75 20.20
CA ARG A 121 1.57 -2.78 21.08
C ARG A 121 2.59 -2.29 22.10
N ARG A 122 2.97 -1.01 22.10
CA ARG A 122 3.91 -0.46 23.10
C ARG A 122 3.27 0.17 24.31
N LYS A 123 1.94 0.30 24.34
CA LYS A 123 1.22 0.80 25.52
C LYS A 123 1.01 -0.26 26.61
N THR A 124 1.47 -1.50 26.40
CA THR A 124 1.27 -2.66 27.30
C THR A 124 2.56 -3.20 27.90
N GLY A 125 3.61 -2.38 28.02
CA GLY A 125 4.86 -2.74 28.70
C GLY A 125 5.24 -1.68 29.71
#